data_AF-A0A7K2JNV9-F1
#
_entry.id   AF-A0A7K2JNV9-F1
#
_cell.length_a   1.000
_cell.length_b   1.000
_cell.length_c   1.000
_cell.angle_alpha   90.00
_cell.angle_beta   90.00
_cell.angle_gamma   90.00
#
_symmetry.space_group_name_H-M   'P 1'
#
loop_
_entity.id
_entity.type
_entity.pdbx_description
1 polymer ?
#
loop_
_entity_poly.entity_id
_entity_poly.type
_entity_poly.pdbx_seq_one_letter_code
_entity_poly.pdbx_strand_id
1 'polypeptide(L)'
;GRRLKAWALEAGFTDITATSDTWTFSTPDEREWWSGLWADRTLASAYAERATEGGHATQEELRAVSAAWREWGRRPEAWFGVLHGEILCRKES
;
A
#
# COMPACT_ATOMS: atom_id res chain seq x y z
N GLY A 1 0.36 -11.47 -2.14
CA GLY A 1 -1.06 -11.15 -1.92
C GLY A 1 -1.88 -12.37 -1.55
N ARG A 2 -3.05 -12.18 -0.90
CA ARG A 2 -3.83 -13.25 -0.23
C ARG A 2 -4.28 -14.44 -1.13
N ARG A 3 -4.29 -14.27 -2.45
CA ARG A 3 -4.68 -15.31 -3.43
C ARG A 3 -3.52 -15.90 -4.23
N LEU A 4 -2.28 -15.42 -4.04
CA LEU A 4 -1.16 -15.81 -4.90
C LEU A 4 -0.97 -17.34 -4.96
N LYS A 5 -1.00 -18.02 -3.81
CA LYS A 5 -0.85 -19.48 -3.75
C LYS A 5 -1.98 -20.22 -4.48
N ALA A 6 -3.23 -19.75 -4.33
CA ALA A 6 -4.37 -20.36 -5.02
C ALA A 6 -4.22 -20.25 -6.53
N TRP A 7 -3.83 -19.06 -7.03
CA TRP A 7 -3.60 -18.84 -8.45
C TRP A 7 -2.41 -19.65 -9.00
N ALA A 8 -1.35 -19.82 -8.22
CA ALA A 8 -0.22 -20.65 -8.63
C ALA A 8 -0.62 -22.13 -8.78
N LEU A 9 -1.46 -22.64 -7.87
CA LEU A 9 -2.03 -23.99 -7.99
C LEU A 9 -2.97 -24.12 -9.20
N GLU A 10 -3.85 -23.15 -9.41
CA GLU A 10 -4.75 -23.10 -10.59
C GLU A 10 -3.96 -23.04 -11.90
N ALA A 11 -2.77 -22.44 -11.90
CA ALA A 11 -1.85 -22.38 -13.03
C ALA A 11 -1.01 -23.66 -13.24
N GLY A 12 -1.13 -24.66 -12.36
CA GLY A 12 -0.44 -25.95 -12.48
C GLY A 12 0.95 -26.02 -11.84
N PHE A 13 1.35 -25.04 -11.02
CA PHE A 13 2.60 -25.15 -10.24
C PHE A 13 2.44 -26.15 -9.10
N THR A 14 3.46 -26.99 -8.93
CA THR A 14 3.54 -28.03 -7.89
C THR A 14 4.60 -27.68 -6.82
N ASP A 15 5.72 -27.06 -7.21
CA ASP A 15 6.72 -26.50 -6.30
C ASP A 15 6.44 -25.01 -6.04
N ILE A 16 5.77 -24.73 -4.92
CA ILE A 16 5.41 -23.38 -4.47
C ILE A 16 5.89 -23.19 -3.04
N THR A 17 6.84 -22.26 -2.84
CA THR A 17 7.19 -21.74 -1.53
C THR A 17 6.41 -20.46 -1.27
N ALA A 18 5.67 -20.39 -0.16
CA ALA A 18 4.95 -19.19 0.24
C ALA A 18 5.59 -18.60 1.50
N THR A 19 5.91 -17.30 1.45
CA THR A 19 6.52 -16.55 2.54
C THR A 19 5.73 -15.26 2.79
N SER A 20 6.04 -14.61 3.91
CA SER A 20 5.54 -13.29 4.23
C SER A 20 6.66 -12.45 4.79
N ASP A 21 6.64 -11.17 4.46
CA ASP A 21 7.53 -10.18 5.03
C ASP A 21 6.74 -8.92 5.43
N THR A 22 7.37 -8.07 6.21
CA THR A 22 6.80 -6.81 6.70
C THR A 22 7.73 -5.67 6.37
N TRP A 23 7.21 -4.64 5.69
CA TRP A 23 7.89 -3.35 5.68
C TRP A 23 7.50 -2.55 6.91
N THR A 24 8.47 -1.94 7.55
CA THR A 24 8.27 -1.07 8.71
C THR A 24 8.89 0.28 8.43
N PHE A 25 8.07 1.33 8.47
CA PHE A 25 8.50 2.72 8.33
C PHE A 25 8.44 3.37 9.71
N SER A 26 9.59 3.64 10.31
CA SER A 26 9.67 4.12 11.71
C SER A 26 10.67 5.24 11.92
N THR A 27 11.71 5.32 11.08
CA THR A 27 12.67 6.42 11.14
C THR A 27 12.05 7.72 10.60
N PRO A 28 12.57 8.90 10.97
CA PRO A 28 12.08 10.18 10.44
C PRO A 28 11.99 10.21 8.92
N ASP A 29 13.05 9.83 8.23
CA ASP A 29 13.13 9.86 6.76
C ASP A 29 12.16 8.86 6.11
N GLU A 30 12.04 7.64 6.66
CA GLU A 30 11.08 6.63 6.18
C GLU A 30 9.63 7.11 6.30
N ARG A 31 9.29 7.76 7.42
CA ARG A 31 7.94 8.29 7.66
C ARG A 31 7.62 9.48 6.79
N GLU A 32 8.57 10.40 6.62
CA GLU A 32 8.42 11.55 5.72
C GLU A 32 8.21 11.07 4.28
N TRP A 33 9.06 10.15 3.82
CA TRP A 33 8.93 9.57 2.48
C TRP A 33 7.60 8.82 2.28
N TRP A 34 7.26 7.90 3.20
CA TRP A 34 6.04 7.09 3.08
C TRP A 34 4.78 7.95 3.13
N SER A 35 4.69 8.85 4.12
CA SER A 35 3.54 9.75 4.24
C SER A 35 3.42 10.72 3.06
N GLY A 36 4.54 11.23 2.53
CA GLY A 36 4.56 12.09 1.34
C GLY A 36 4.02 11.37 0.11
N LEU A 37 4.46 10.12 -0.13
CA LEU A 37 3.96 9.28 -1.21
C LEU A 37 2.43 9.11 -1.15
N TRP A 38 1.88 8.87 0.04
CA TRP A 38 0.43 8.72 0.23
C TRP A 38 -0.34 10.03 0.13
N ALA A 39 0.22 11.12 0.66
CA ALA A 39 -0.34 12.45 0.53
C ALA A 39 -0.47 12.86 -0.95
N ASP A 40 0.55 12.58 -1.75
CA ASP A 40 0.54 12.87 -3.18
C ASP A 40 -0.44 11.96 -3.90
N ARG A 41 -0.49 10.67 -3.57
CA ARG A 41 -1.43 9.72 -4.20
C ARG A 41 -2.90 10.00 -3.88
N THR A 42 -3.21 10.57 -2.72
CA THR A 42 -4.57 11.02 -2.37
C THR A 42 -5.06 12.11 -3.32
N LEU A 43 -4.15 12.94 -3.85
CA LEU A 43 -4.47 14.04 -4.77
C LEU A 43 -4.23 13.68 -6.24
N ALA A 44 -3.21 12.87 -6.51
CA ALA A 44 -2.79 12.44 -7.83
C ALA A 44 -3.37 11.07 -8.13
N SER A 45 -4.50 11.05 -8.85
CA SER A 45 -4.92 10.02 -9.83
C SER A 45 -6.46 9.89 -9.87
N ALA A 46 -6.95 9.13 -10.86
CA ALA A 46 -8.35 8.74 -11.08
C ALA A 46 -9.13 8.25 -9.83
N TYR A 47 -8.47 8.03 -8.70
CA TYR A 47 -9.11 7.85 -7.40
C TYR A 47 -9.85 9.10 -6.92
N ALA A 48 -9.25 10.29 -7.07
CA ALA A 48 -9.87 11.56 -6.73
C ALA A 48 -11.08 11.84 -7.64
N GLU A 49 -10.93 11.65 -8.96
CA GLU A 49 -12.04 11.75 -9.92
C GLU A 49 -13.18 10.79 -9.56
N ARG A 50 -12.91 9.49 -9.38
CA ARG A 50 -13.95 8.50 -9.01
C ARG A 50 -14.61 8.77 -7.65
N ALA A 51 -13.85 9.25 -6.65
CA ALA A 51 -14.39 9.58 -5.34
C ALA A 51 -15.31 10.81 -5.40
N THR A 52 -14.95 11.80 -6.23
CA THR A 52 -15.76 13.01 -6.43
C THR A 52 -16.97 12.79 -7.35
N GLU A 53 -16.83 12.02 -8.42
CA GLU A 53 -17.90 11.69 -9.37
C GLU A 53 -18.94 10.75 -8.75
N GLY A 54 -18.54 9.87 -7.83
CA GLY A 54 -19.42 9.01 -7.05
C GLY A 54 -20.05 9.66 -5.81
N GLY A 55 -19.71 10.93 -5.49
CA GLY A 55 -20.23 11.65 -4.32
C GLY A 55 -19.71 11.15 -2.97
N HIS A 56 -18.58 10.43 -2.95
CA HIS A 56 -18.00 9.84 -1.73
C HIS A 56 -17.01 10.77 -1.01
N ALA A 57 -16.49 11.78 -1.71
CA ALA A 57 -15.64 12.82 -1.14
C ALA A 57 -15.64 14.07 -2.03
N THR A 58 -15.39 15.23 -1.43
CA THR A 58 -15.13 16.49 -2.11
C THR A 58 -13.62 16.68 -2.33
N GLN A 59 -13.27 17.55 -3.28
CA GLN A 59 -11.87 17.94 -3.50
C GLN A 59 -11.22 18.58 -2.27
N GLU A 60 -12.02 19.23 -1.41
CA GLU A 60 -11.53 19.82 -0.17
C GLU A 60 -11.21 18.75 0.88
N GLU A 61 -12.06 17.73 1.02
CA GLU A 61 -11.79 16.58 1.89
C GLU A 61 -10.55 15.80 1.46
N LEU A 62 -10.32 15.63 0.16
CA LEU A 62 -9.10 14.98 -0.35
C LEU A 62 -7.84 15.80 -0.01
N ARG A 63 -7.91 17.13 -0.11
CA ARG A 63 -6.82 18.02 0.36
C ARG A 63 -6.60 17.91 1.87
N ALA A 64 -7.67 17.83 2.66
CA ALA A 64 -7.56 17.64 4.10
C ALA A 64 -6.89 16.29 4.45
N VAL A 65 -7.25 15.21 3.76
CA VAL A 65 -6.62 13.88 3.94
C VAL A 65 -5.15 13.91 3.54
N SER A 66 -4.80 14.56 2.42
CA SER A 66 -3.41 14.73 1.99
C SER A 66 -2.58 15.50 3.04
N ALA A 67 -3.12 16.58 3.58
CA ALA A 67 -2.49 17.34 4.66
C ALA A 67 -2.33 16.49 5.93
N ALA A 68 -3.34 15.69 6.29
CA ALA A 68 -3.29 14.79 7.44
C ALA A 68 -2.20 13.73 7.32
N TRP A 69 -1.96 13.18 6.12
CA TRP A 69 -0.83 12.27 5.87
C TRP A 69 0.51 12.95 6.15
N ARG A 70 0.73 14.14 5.60
CA ARG A 70 1.98 14.90 5.81
C ARG A 70 2.20 15.25 7.28
N GLU A 71 1.13 15.57 7.99
CA GLU A 71 1.20 15.86 9.43
C GLU A 71 1.53 14.60 10.24
N TRP A 72 0.89 13.47 9.92
CA TRP A 72 1.18 12.19 10.57
C TRP A 72 2.66 11.79 10.41
N GLY A 73 3.25 12.00 9.22
CA GLY A 73 4.66 11.66 8.96
C GLY A 73 5.67 12.42 9.82
N ARG A 74 5.31 13.59 10.34
CA ARG A 74 6.17 14.42 11.21
C ARG A 74 6.11 14.03 12.68
N ARG A 75 5.14 13.20 13.08
CA ARG A 75 4.95 12.84 14.48
C ARG A 75 6.04 11.88 14.94
N PRO A 76 6.80 12.19 16.00
CA PRO A 76 7.91 11.35 16.47
C PRO A 76 7.47 9.95 16.92
N GLU A 77 6.21 9.78 17.33
CA GLU A 77 5.62 8.51 17.74
C GLU A 77 5.00 7.69 16.60
N ALA A 78 4.87 8.28 15.40
CA ALA A 78 4.29 7.58 14.26
C ALA A 78 5.20 6.44 13.80
N TRP A 79 4.58 5.33 13.40
CA TRP A 79 5.22 4.22 12.70
C TRP A 79 4.15 3.50 11.88
N PHE A 80 4.57 2.81 10.81
CA PHE A 80 3.65 2.06 9.95
C PHE A 80 4.24 0.72 9.54
N GLY A 81 3.42 -0.33 9.60
CA GLY A 81 3.80 -1.69 9.22
C GLY A 81 2.90 -2.24 8.10
N VAL A 82 3.49 -2.87 7.09
CA VAL A 82 2.77 -3.52 5.99
C VAL A 82 3.16 -4.97 5.88
N LEU A 83 2.26 -5.86 6.33
CA LEU A 83 2.36 -7.28 6.04
C LEU A 83 2.04 -7.55 4.57
N HIS A 84 2.95 -8.24 3.90
CA HIS A 84 2.74 -8.71 2.54
C HIS A 84 3.21 -10.15 2.40
N GLY A 85 2.41 -10.93 1.66
CA GLY A 85 2.77 -12.31 1.31
C GLY A 85 3.31 -12.38 -0.10
N GLU A 86 4.32 -13.21 -0.30
CA GLU A 86 4.97 -13.50 -1.58
C GLU A 86 5.01 -15.00 -1.82
N ILE A 87 5.23 -15.40 -3.08
CA ILE A 87 5.43 -16.80 -3.44
C ILE A 87 6.60 -16.93 -4.40
N LEU A 88 7.38 -18.00 -4.27
CA LEU A 88 8.38 -18.44 -5.23
C LEU A 88 7.90 -19.75 -5.85
N CYS A 89 7.62 -19.71 -7.14
CA CYS A 89 7.24 -20.89 -7.92
C CYS A 89 8.42 -21.37 -8.76
N ARG A 90 8.63 -22.68 -8.85
CA ARG A 90 9.63 -23.27 -9.75
C ARG A 90 8.95 -24.16 -10.78
N LYS A 91 9.47 -24.13 -12.01
CA LYS A 91 9.00 -24.99 -13.09
C LYS A 91 9.74 -26.33 -13.00
N GLU A 92 9.01 -27.43 -13.07
CA GLU A 92 9.63 -28.75 -13.24
C GLU A 92 10.35 -28.79 -14.61
N SER A 93 11.64 -29.15 -14.58
CA SER A 93 12.50 -29.24 -15.76
C SER A 93 12.40 -30.60 -16.43
#